data_AF-A0A7V8ZH53-F1
#
_entry.id   AF-A0A7V8ZH53-F1
#
_cell.length_a   1.000
_cell.length_b   1.000
_cell.length_c   1.000
_cell.angle_alpha   90.00
_cell.angle_beta   90.00
_cell.angle_gamma   90.00
#
_symmetry.space_group_name_H-M   'P 1'
#
loop_
_entity.id
_entity.type
_entity.pdbx_description
1 polymer ?
#
loop_
_entity_poly.entity_id
_entity_poly.type
_entity_poly.pdbx_seq_one_letter_code
_entity_poly.pdbx_strand_id
1 'polypeptide(L)'
;AYGAGASAAGTVTIADAPGAPDAPLTISIAAQQVIEGDKGTVAFVVTVRLSRASATPVTVSYATGATGTGAGFALAGKDYKAAFGTLTFAAGQTSATFTVSVIGDRLVEGDETFGVTLTSPTGGATLVASSAVMTIVDNERLLLASAAGPGDADTLAPAAIAPALAAAIAQWTAAGADPAALAAVSVVVGDLPGLALGSTTGTRIVLDADAAGWGWHTDPSTAPPADRIDLVSVLVHELGHILGLEHAAHGAMEDAIAPGAVVRAGDDDAHASWIRSAPRGWIRSSQGRSSTFVDRRLGRFASTTVG
;
A
#
# COMPACT_ATOMS: atom_id res chain seq x y z
N ALA A 1 -76.84 -19.18 -60.78
CA ALA A 1 -76.23 -18.18 -59.88
C ALA A 1 -75.02 -18.82 -59.23
N TYR A 2 -73.80 -18.47 -59.67
CA TYR A 2 -72.56 -18.88 -59.02
C TYR A 2 -72.07 -17.70 -58.19
N GLY A 3 -72.09 -17.84 -56.87
CA GLY A 3 -71.57 -16.84 -55.95
C GLY A 3 -70.05 -16.88 -55.93
N ALA A 4 -69.41 -15.79 -56.32
CA ALA A 4 -67.98 -15.59 -56.16
C ALA A 4 -67.69 -15.39 -54.66
N GLY A 5 -67.00 -16.35 -54.05
CA GLY A 5 -66.42 -16.21 -52.72
C GLY A 5 -65.30 -15.17 -52.77
N ALA A 6 -65.45 -14.09 -52.01
CA ALA A 6 -64.46 -13.05 -51.90
C ALA A 6 -63.16 -13.60 -51.27
N SER A 7 -62.06 -13.54 -52.02
CA SER A 7 -60.72 -13.73 -51.47
C SER A 7 -60.38 -12.54 -50.58
N ALA A 8 -60.41 -12.74 -49.26
CA ALA A 8 -59.90 -11.75 -48.32
C ALA A 8 -58.38 -11.62 -48.52
N ALA A 9 -57.94 -10.51 -49.09
CA ALA A 9 -56.53 -10.14 -49.08
C ALA A 9 -56.17 -9.73 -47.65
N GLY A 10 -55.65 -10.68 -46.87
CA GLY A 10 -55.05 -10.41 -45.57
C GLY A 10 -53.70 -9.73 -45.76
N THR A 11 -53.57 -8.47 -45.35
CA THR A 11 -52.28 -7.79 -45.25
C THR A 11 -51.53 -8.38 -44.06
N VAL A 12 -50.46 -9.13 -44.33
CA VAL A 12 -49.49 -9.53 -43.31
C VAL A 12 -48.54 -8.35 -43.11
N THR A 13 -48.70 -7.62 -42.01
CA THR A 13 -47.66 -6.71 -41.53
C THR A 13 -46.64 -7.55 -40.78
N ILE A 14 -45.47 -7.78 -41.39
CA ILE A 14 -44.28 -8.18 -40.63
C ILE A 14 -43.91 -6.94 -39.82
N ALA A 15 -44.20 -6.94 -38.53
CA ALA A 15 -43.70 -5.93 -37.62
C ALA A 15 -42.18 -6.04 -37.59
N ASP A 16 -41.49 -4.97 -37.98
CA ASP A 16 -40.05 -4.84 -37.73
C ASP A 16 -39.83 -4.97 -36.22
N ALA A 17 -38.87 -5.78 -35.81
CA ALA A 17 -38.57 -5.98 -34.40
C ALA A 17 -38.19 -4.61 -33.79
N PRO A 18 -38.67 -4.26 -32.59
CA PRO A 18 -38.34 -2.97 -31.99
C PRO A 18 -36.86 -2.95 -31.57
N GLY A 19 -36.02 -2.48 -32.49
CA GLY A 19 -34.64 -2.11 -32.27
C GLY A 19 -34.33 -0.93 -33.20
N ALA A 20 -34.69 0.28 -32.77
CA ALA A 20 -34.64 1.48 -33.61
C ALA A 20 -33.28 1.64 -34.35
N PRO A 21 -33.27 1.81 -35.70
CA PRO A 21 -32.06 2.11 -36.46
C PRO A 21 -31.40 3.46 -36.08
N ASP A 22 -32.10 4.32 -35.35
CA ASP A 22 -31.73 5.74 -35.16
C ASP A 22 -31.05 6.07 -33.83
N ALA A 23 -30.76 5.11 -32.96
CA ALA A 23 -29.88 5.40 -31.82
C ALA A 23 -28.49 5.81 -32.36
N PRO A 24 -27.90 6.94 -31.91
CA PRO A 24 -26.59 7.35 -32.39
C PRO A 24 -25.56 6.26 -32.08
N LEU A 25 -24.69 5.96 -33.04
CA LEU A 25 -23.59 5.02 -32.82
C LEU A 25 -22.58 5.71 -31.89
N THR A 26 -22.42 5.16 -30.70
CA THR A 26 -21.52 5.72 -29.67
C THR A 26 -20.44 4.73 -29.26
N ILE A 27 -19.26 5.28 -28.95
CA ILE A 27 -18.14 4.59 -28.32
C ILE A 27 -18.01 5.10 -26.89
N SER A 28 -17.75 4.16 -25.98
CA SER A 28 -17.54 4.44 -24.56
C SER A 28 -16.43 3.58 -23.98
N ILE A 29 -15.70 4.16 -23.03
CA ILE A 29 -14.81 3.46 -22.13
C ILE A 29 -15.27 3.71 -20.70
N ALA A 30 -15.15 2.68 -19.86
CA ALA A 30 -15.47 2.75 -18.43
C ALA A 30 -14.20 2.50 -17.61
N ALA A 31 -14.22 2.95 -16.36
CA ALA A 31 -13.17 2.64 -15.39
C ALA A 31 -13.01 1.13 -15.24
N GLN A 32 -11.76 0.69 -15.20
CA GLN A 32 -11.34 -0.70 -15.10
C GLN A 32 -10.16 -0.78 -14.14
N GLN A 33 -9.94 -1.98 -13.61
CA GLN A 33 -8.87 -2.21 -12.65
C GLN A 33 -8.13 -3.51 -12.93
N VAL A 34 -6.90 -3.59 -12.45
CA VAL A 34 -6.02 -4.74 -12.59
C VAL A 34 -5.15 -4.84 -11.34
N ILE A 35 -4.77 -6.06 -10.97
CA ILE A 35 -3.83 -6.32 -9.88
C ILE A 35 -2.40 -6.19 -10.43
N GLU A 36 -1.53 -5.47 -9.71
CA GLU A 36 -0.16 -5.13 -10.12
C GLU A 36 0.77 -6.35 -10.29
N GLY A 37 0.76 -7.24 -9.30
CA GLY A 37 1.56 -8.45 -9.18
C GLY A 37 2.97 -8.20 -8.61
N ASP A 38 3.52 -9.17 -7.86
CA ASP A 38 4.73 -8.98 -7.06
C ASP A 38 6.08 -8.72 -7.82
N LYS A 39 6.09 -8.81 -9.15
CA LYS A 39 7.29 -8.62 -10.02
C LYS A 39 6.95 -8.70 -11.50
N GLY A 40 7.78 -8.06 -12.31
CA GLY A 40 7.79 -8.28 -13.77
C GLY A 40 6.70 -7.44 -14.43
N THR A 41 5.90 -8.02 -15.31
CA THR A 41 4.79 -7.28 -15.92
C THR A 41 3.51 -8.09 -15.99
N VAL A 42 2.39 -7.47 -15.61
CA VAL A 42 1.03 -8.01 -15.78
C VAL A 42 0.37 -7.37 -17.02
N ALA A 43 -0.34 -8.18 -17.79
CA ALA A 43 -1.07 -7.72 -18.96
C ALA A 43 -2.45 -7.20 -18.56
N PHE A 44 -2.64 -5.88 -18.58
CA PHE A 44 -3.93 -5.25 -18.34
C PHE A 44 -4.70 -5.07 -19.64
N VAL A 45 -5.75 -5.87 -19.83
CA VAL A 45 -6.60 -5.87 -21.03
C VAL A 45 -7.75 -4.89 -20.85
N VAL A 46 -7.63 -3.71 -21.48
CA VAL A 46 -8.64 -2.65 -21.41
C VAL A 46 -9.70 -2.85 -22.48
N THR A 47 -10.97 -2.90 -22.08
CA THR A 47 -12.12 -3.06 -22.99
C THR A 47 -12.79 -1.73 -23.33
N VAL A 48 -13.06 -1.49 -24.61
CA VAL A 48 -13.86 -0.37 -25.11
C VAL A 48 -15.13 -0.89 -25.77
N ARG A 49 -16.25 -0.19 -25.60
CA ARG A 49 -17.58 -0.61 -26.07
C ARG A 49 -18.10 0.28 -27.18
N LEU A 50 -18.71 -0.38 -28.16
CA LEU A 50 -19.54 0.22 -29.20
C LEU A 50 -21.01 -0.13 -28.88
N SER A 51 -21.88 0.89 -28.86
CA SER A 51 -23.30 0.76 -28.45
C SER A 51 -24.11 -0.28 -29.23
N ARG A 52 -23.75 -0.56 -30.48
CA ARG A 52 -24.35 -1.59 -31.33
C ARG A 52 -23.36 -2.04 -32.40
N ALA A 53 -23.60 -3.20 -32.99
CA ALA A 53 -22.77 -3.71 -34.07
C ALA A 53 -22.86 -2.78 -35.31
N SER A 54 -21.72 -2.54 -35.95
CA SER A 54 -21.64 -1.84 -37.24
C SER A 54 -21.42 -2.85 -38.38
N ALA A 55 -22.00 -2.58 -39.55
CA ALA A 55 -21.77 -3.39 -40.76
C ALA A 55 -20.36 -3.20 -41.36
N THR A 56 -19.70 -2.10 -41.02
CA THR A 56 -18.32 -1.78 -41.43
C THR A 56 -17.42 -1.60 -40.21
N PRO A 57 -16.10 -1.80 -40.34
CA PRO A 57 -15.18 -1.56 -39.25
C PRO A 57 -15.25 -0.12 -38.72
N VAL A 58 -15.19 0.03 -37.40
CA VAL A 58 -15.14 1.32 -36.71
C VAL A 58 -13.82 1.40 -35.97
N THR A 59 -13.13 2.53 -36.07
CA THR A 59 -11.85 2.75 -35.38
C THR A 59 -11.94 3.93 -34.42
N VAL A 60 -11.10 3.90 -33.39
CA VAL A 60 -10.89 4.99 -32.44
C VAL A 60 -9.44 4.99 -31.97
N SER A 61 -8.81 6.15 -31.87
CA SER A 61 -7.47 6.27 -31.32
C SER A 61 -7.52 6.26 -29.81
N TYR A 62 -6.56 5.63 -29.14
CA TYR A 62 -6.41 5.65 -27.69
C TYR A 62 -5.00 6.07 -27.28
N ALA A 63 -4.88 6.69 -26.11
CA ALA A 63 -3.61 6.98 -25.46
C ALA A 63 -3.77 6.95 -23.93
N THR A 64 -2.77 6.38 -23.24
CA THR A 64 -2.62 6.49 -21.79
C THR A 64 -1.99 7.82 -21.41
N GLY A 65 -2.36 8.38 -20.26
CA GLY A 65 -1.74 9.58 -19.71
C GLY A 65 -1.86 9.65 -18.19
N ALA A 66 -1.05 10.49 -17.56
CA ALA A 66 -1.12 10.71 -16.11
C ALA A 66 -2.42 11.42 -15.72
N THR A 67 -3.01 11.04 -14.58
CA THR A 67 -4.14 11.73 -13.93
C THR A 67 -3.67 12.71 -12.85
N GLY A 68 -2.40 12.62 -12.45
CA GLY A 68 -1.78 13.48 -11.44
C GLY A 68 -0.31 13.13 -11.22
N THR A 69 0.24 13.60 -10.11
CA THR A 69 1.62 13.32 -9.68
C THR A 69 1.65 13.10 -8.17
N GLY A 70 2.43 12.12 -7.70
CA GLY A 70 2.53 11.79 -6.26
C GLY A 70 1.63 10.61 -5.89
N ALA A 71 1.43 10.41 -4.58
CA ALA A 71 0.70 9.25 -4.06
C ALA A 71 -0.72 9.13 -4.65
N GLY A 72 -1.12 7.90 -5.00
CA GLY A 72 -2.40 7.58 -5.64
C GLY A 72 -2.43 7.79 -7.16
N PHE A 73 -1.29 8.11 -7.78
CA PHE A 73 -1.16 8.33 -9.23
C PHE A 73 -0.03 7.51 -9.84
N ALA A 74 -0.41 6.62 -10.75
CA ALA A 74 0.52 5.79 -11.48
C ALA A 74 1.28 6.61 -12.53
N LEU A 75 2.60 6.45 -12.55
CA LEU A 75 3.57 7.07 -13.42
C LEU A 75 4.05 6.12 -14.53
N ALA A 76 3.94 6.59 -15.77
CA ALA A 76 4.45 5.85 -16.92
C ALA A 76 5.98 5.60 -16.81
N GLY A 77 6.38 4.36 -17.03
CA GLY A 77 7.76 3.89 -16.92
C GLY A 77 8.12 3.33 -15.54
N LYS A 78 7.31 3.61 -14.51
CA LYS A 78 7.42 3.01 -13.18
C LYS A 78 6.35 1.93 -12.98
N ASP A 79 5.09 2.30 -13.05
CA ASP A 79 3.97 1.44 -12.62
C ASP A 79 3.24 0.84 -13.85
N TYR A 80 3.35 1.51 -14.99
CA TYR A 80 2.91 0.96 -16.28
C TYR A 80 3.74 1.45 -17.46
N LYS A 81 3.70 0.73 -18.58
CA LYS A 81 4.25 1.20 -19.85
C LYS A 81 3.21 2.01 -20.61
N ALA A 82 3.55 3.24 -21.01
CA ALA A 82 2.68 4.08 -21.82
C ALA A 82 2.23 3.34 -23.10
N ALA A 83 0.94 3.38 -23.39
CA ALA A 83 0.32 2.70 -24.52
C ALA A 83 -0.53 3.68 -25.33
N PHE A 84 -0.43 3.61 -26.65
CA PHE A 84 -1.23 4.38 -27.58
C PHE A 84 -1.38 3.63 -28.89
N GLY A 85 -2.42 3.93 -29.65
CA GLY A 85 -2.64 3.30 -30.95
C GLY A 85 -4.06 3.50 -31.48
N THR A 86 -4.41 2.70 -32.48
CA THR A 86 -5.74 2.68 -33.08
C THR A 86 -6.43 1.37 -32.72
N LEU A 87 -7.54 1.46 -32.02
CA LEU A 87 -8.41 0.34 -31.70
C LEU A 87 -9.43 0.14 -32.82
N THR A 88 -9.63 -1.09 -33.27
CA THR A 88 -10.57 -1.44 -34.34
C THR A 88 -11.65 -2.36 -33.84
N PHE A 89 -12.90 -1.94 -33.98
CA PHE A 89 -14.07 -2.80 -33.92
C PHE A 89 -14.26 -3.40 -35.32
N ALA A 90 -14.04 -4.71 -35.46
CA ALA A 90 -14.37 -5.40 -36.70
C ALA A 90 -15.88 -5.31 -36.97
N ALA A 91 -16.29 -5.46 -38.23
CA ALA A 91 -17.71 -5.52 -38.57
C ALA A 91 -18.43 -6.58 -37.72
N GLY A 92 -19.59 -6.23 -37.17
CA GLY A 92 -20.35 -7.07 -36.26
C GLY A 92 -19.92 -7.03 -34.78
N GLN A 93 -18.76 -6.47 -34.44
CA GLN A 93 -18.27 -6.44 -33.05
C GLN A 93 -18.78 -5.22 -32.28
N THR A 94 -19.07 -5.41 -30.99
CA THR A 94 -19.45 -4.34 -30.06
C THR A 94 -18.41 -4.08 -28.97
N SER A 95 -17.32 -4.85 -28.98
CA SER A 95 -16.20 -4.69 -28.05
C SER A 95 -14.89 -4.87 -28.77
N ALA A 96 -13.91 -4.07 -28.38
CA ALA A 96 -12.53 -4.23 -28.80
C ALA A 96 -11.63 -3.96 -27.58
N THR A 97 -10.45 -4.58 -27.56
CA THR A 97 -9.52 -4.49 -26.43
C THR A 97 -8.12 -4.07 -26.88
N PHE A 98 -7.41 -3.37 -26.00
CA PHE A 98 -5.97 -3.17 -26.12
C PHE A 98 -5.28 -3.51 -24.79
N THR A 99 -3.97 -3.73 -24.82
CA THR A 99 -3.20 -4.12 -23.64
C THR A 99 -2.31 -2.98 -23.16
N VAL A 100 -2.33 -2.74 -21.86
CA VAL A 100 -1.34 -1.94 -21.12
C VAL A 100 -0.48 -2.91 -20.31
N SER A 101 0.85 -2.76 -20.37
CA SER A 101 1.73 -3.54 -19.48
C SER A 101 1.85 -2.82 -18.14
N VAL A 102 1.30 -3.41 -17.10
CA VAL A 102 1.52 -2.98 -15.70
C VAL A 102 2.83 -3.58 -15.24
N ILE A 103 3.63 -2.81 -14.52
CA ILE A 103 4.95 -3.20 -14.04
C ILE A 103 4.74 -3.58 -12.57
N GLY A 104 5.01 -4.83 -12.25
CA GLY A 104 4.82 -5.33 -10.89
C GLY A 104 6.09 -5.20 -10.07
N ASP A 105 5.96 -4.88 -8.78
CA ASP A 105 7.04 -4.94 -7.82
C ASP A 105 6.56 -5.36 -6.40
N ARG A 106 7.32 -5.04 -5.34
CA ARG A 106 7.02 -5.46 -3.95
C ARG A 106 6.91 -4.28 -3.00
N LEU A 107 6.84 -3.06 -3.52
CA LEU A 107 6.67 -1.85 -2.74
C LEU A 107 5.20 -1.69 -2.42
N VAL A 108 4.93 -1.13 -1.24
CA VAL A 108 3.57 -0.78 -0.90
C VAL A 108 3.34 0.67 -1.29
N GLU A 109 2.46 0.85 -2.27
CA GLU A 109 2.22 2.15 -2.91
C GLU A 109 0.75 2.58 -2.74
N GLY A 110 -0.12 1.64 -2.36
CA GLY A 110 -1.56 1.80 -2.35
C GLY A 110 -2.14 1.82 -3.76
N ASP A 111 -3.46 1.76 -3.89
CA ASP A 111 -4.11 1.79 -5.21
C ASP A 111 -3.77 3.09 -5.96
N GLU A 112 -3.24 2.95 -7.17
CA GLU A 112 -2.82 4.06 -8.01
C GLU A 112 -3.66 4.19 -9.28
N THR A 113 -3.70 5.39 -9.86
CA THR A 113 -4.53 5.66 -11.04
C THR A 113 -3.78 6.28 -12.21
N PHE A 114 -4.18 5.91 -13.43
CA PHE A 114 -3.82 6.60 -14.67
C PHE A 114 -5.03 6.78 -15.59
N GLY A 115 -4.91 7.62 -16.61
CA GLY A 115 -5.99 7.94 -17.53
C GLY A 115 -5.84 7.25 -18.88
N VAL A 116 -6.97 6.92 -19.51
CA VAL A 116 -7.06 6.58 -20.93
C VAL A 116 -7.96 7.58 -21.62
N THR A 117 -7.52 8.11 -22.76
CA THR A 117 -8.31 9.03 -23.60
C THR A 117 -8.53 8.43 -24.98
N LEU A 118 -9.77 8.52 -25.47
CA LEU A 118 -10.20 8.13 -26.80
C LEU A 118 -10.36 9.38 -27.68
N THR A 119 -9.90 9.31 -28.93
CA THR A 119 -10.01 10.41 -29.90
C THR A 119 -10.30 9.89 -31.30
N SER A 120 -10.73 10.79 -32.18
CA SER A 120 -10.85 10.53 -33.62
C SER A 120 -11.65 9.26 -33.98
N PRO A 121 -12.90 9.09 -33.50
CA PRO A 121 -13.72 7.97 -33.91
C PRO A 121 -14.06 8.06 -35.41
N THR A 122 -14.22 6.91 -36.05
CA THR A 122 -14.64 6.82 -37.46
C THR A 122 -16.02 6.16 -37.60
N GLY A 123 -16.49 5.92 -38.83
CA GLY A 123 -17.73 5.18 -39.07
C GLY A 123 -19.01 5.90 -38.60
N GLY A 124 -18.96 7.22 -38.43
CA GLY A 124 -20.08 8.01 -37.89
C GLY A 124 -20.32 7.83 -36.39
N ALA A 125 -19.40 7.16 -35.69
CA ALA A 125 -19.50 7.02 -34.24
C ALA A 125 -19.15 8.32 -33.51
N THR A 126 -19.82 8.56 -32.39
CA THR A 126 -19.54 9.68 -31.48
C THR A 126 -18.98 9.18 -30.14
N LEU A 127 -18.19 9.99 -29.45
CA LEU A 127 -17.68 9.64 -28.13
C LEU A 127 -18.63 10.19 -27.05
N VAL A 128 -19.12 9.33 -26.17
CA VAL A 128 -19.97 9.73 -25.03
C VAL A 128 -19.23 9.63 -23.69
N ALA A 129 -18.27 8.71 -23.59
CA ALA A 129 -17.29 8.64 -22.52
C ALA A 129 -15.91 8.52 -23.17
N SER A 130 -15.31 9.67 -23.51
CA SER A 130 -14.04 9.74 -24.25
C SER A 130 -12.82 9.56 -23.34
N SER A 131 -13.00 9.47 -22.03
CA SER A 131 -11.92 9.17 -21.10
C SER A 131 -12.41 8.31 -19.94
N ALA A 132 -11.49 7.55 -19.36
CA ALA A 132 -11.72 6.77 -18.16
C ALA A 132 -10.46 6.74 -17.30
N VAL A 133 -10.66 6.65 -15.98
CA VAL A 133 -9.61 6.42 -15.01
C VAL A 133 -9.45 4.91 -14.84
N MET A 134 -8.21 4.47 -14.91
CA MET A 134 -7.79 3.08 -14.71
C MET A 134 -7.11 2.97 -13.36
N THR A 135 -7.38 1.88 -12.64
CA THR A 135 -6.79 1.62 -11.33
C THR A 135 -5.82 0.45 -11.42
N ILE A 136 -4.60 0.66 -10.94
CA ILE A 136 -3.67 -0.41 -10.57
C ILE A 136 -3.94 -0.68 -9.10
N VAL A 137 -4.44 -1.88 -8.80
CA VAL A 137 -4.73 -2.33 -7.44
C VAL A 137 -3.46 -2.94 -6.89
N ASP A 138 -2.93 -2.30 -5.86
CA ASP A 138 -1.75 -2.75 -5.15
C ASP A 138 -2.11 -4.06 -4.41
N ASN A 139 -1.37 -5.13 -4.67
CA ASN A 139 -1.51 -6.41 -3.97
C ASN A 139 -0.48 -6.58 -2.87
N GLU A 140 0.44 -5.63 -2.76
CA GLU A 140 1.33 -5.52 -1.63
C GLU A 140 0.51 -4.90 -0.52
N ARG A 141 0.35 -5.66 0.55
CA ARG A 141 -0.35 -5.13 1.70
C ARG A 141 0.63 -4.23 2.42
N LEU A 142 0.21 -2.98 2.66
CA LEU A 142 0.60 -2.31 3.89
C LEU A 142 0.28 -3.33 4.96
N LEU A 143 1.29 -3.77 5.70
CA LEU A 143 0.97 -4.52 6.87
C LEU A 143 0.44 -3.51 7.89
N LEU A 144 -0.86 -3.25 7.77
CA LEU A 144 -1.57 -2.34 8.64
C LEU A 144 -1.57 -2.95 10.02
N ALA A 145 -1.03 -2.22 10.98
CA ALA A 145 -1.21 -2.39 12.40
C ALA A 145 -2.70 -2.22 12.82
N SER A 146 -3.67 -2.88 12.16
CA SER A 146 -5.11 -2.73 12.44
C SER A 146 -5.96 -4.00 12.40
N ALA A 147 -5.39 -5.17 12.17
CA ALA A 147 -6.04 -6.42 12.56
C ALA A 147 -5.40 -6.88 13.88
N ALA A 148 -6.18 -6.98 14.95
CA ALA A 148 -5.79 -7.90 16.01
C ALA A 148 -5.54 -9.26 15.34
N GLY A 149 -4.51 -9.98 15.78
CA GLY A 149 -4.24 -11.32 15.28
C GLY A 149 -5.42 -12.26 15.57
N PRO A 150 -5.30 -13.56 15.27
CA PRO A 150 -6.42 -14.51 15.37
C PRO A 150 -7.12 -14.56 16.76
N GLY A 151 -6.54 -13.94 17.79
CA GLY A 151 -7.19 -13.68 19.08
C GLY A 151 -7.13 -14.88 20.02
N ASP A 152 -6.39 -15.90 19.64
CA ASP A 152 -6.16 -17.16 20.35
C ASP A 152 -4.67 -17.38 20.67
N ALA A 153 -3.85 -16.34 20.57
CA ALA A 153 -2.43 -16.41 20.88
C ALA A 153 -2.18 -16.57 22.39
N ASP A 154 -1.22 -17.43 22.74
CA ASP A 154 -0.79 -17.60 24.12
C ASP A 154 -0.13 -16.33 24.66
N THR A 155 -0.36 -16.06 25.95
CA THR A 155 0.32 -14.95 26.65
C THR A 155 1.82 -15.14 26.64
N LEU A 156 2.56 -14.05 26.40
CA LEU A 156 4.01 -13.99 26.44
C LEU A 156 4.55 -14.54 27.76
N ALA A 157 5.31 -15.63 27.68
CA ALA A 157 5.95 -16.22 28.84
C ALA A 157 7.06 -15.28 29.35
N PRO A 158 7.09 -14.91 30.65
CA PRO A 158 8.14 -14.04 31.19
C PRO A 158 9.57 -14.54 30.96
N ALA A 159 9.76 -15.86 30.86
CA ALA A 159 11.06 -16.48 30.60
C ALA A 159 11.62 -16.15 29.20
N ALA A 160 10.77 -15.81 28.23
CA ALA A 160 11.17 -15.44 26.87
C ALA A 160 11.76 -14.01 26.78
N ILE A 161 11.46 -13.15 27.76
CA ILE A 161 11.80 -11.72 27.69
C ILE A 161 13.31 -11.50 27.84
N ALA A 162 13.95 -12.19 28.79
CA ALA A 162 15.37 -12.01 29.08
C ALA A 162 16.30 -12.27 27.87
N PRO A 163 16.17 -13.39 27.13
CA PRO A 163 17.01 -13.62 25.95
C PRO A 163 16.73 -12.62 24.82
N ALA A 164 15.46 -12.26 24.58
CA ALA A 164 15.11 -11.28 23.55
C ALA A 164 15.61 -9.87 23.88
N LEU A 165 15.51 -9.45 25.14
CA LEU A 165 16.04 -8.17 25.62
C LEU A 165 17.57 -8.12 25.49
N ALA A 166 18.26 -9.19 25.84
CA ALA A 166 19.71 -9.28 25.67
C ALA A 166 20.12 -9.13 24.19
N ALA A 167 19.37 -9.77 23.27
CA ALA A 167 19.59 -9.63 21.84
C ALA A 167 19.36 -8.18 21.35
N ALA A 168 18.26 -7.54 21.76
CA ALA A 168 17.96 -6.16 21.38
C ALA A 168 19.00 -5.16 21.91
N ILE A 169 19.45 -5.32 23.18
CA ILE A 169 20.54 -4.51 23.77
C ILE A 169 21.84 -4.71 22.99
N ALA A 170 22.16 -5.95 22.59
CA ALA A 170 23.35 -6.24 21.81
C ALA A 170 23.32 -5.53 20.45
N GLN A 171 22.15 -5.45 19.79
CA GLN A 171 22.01 -4.70 18.55
C GLN A 171 22.27 -3.21 18.75
N TRP A 172 21.65 -2.57 19.74
CA TRP A 172 21.89 -1.16 20.04
C TRP A 172 23.34 -0.87 20.43
N THR A 173 23.95 -1.77 21.20
CA THR A 173 25.38 -1.66 21.57
C THR A 173 26.27 -1.76 20.33
N ALA A 174 25.98 -2.68 19.41
CA ALA A 174 26.69 -2.79 18.13
C ALA A 174 26.50 -1.56 17.24
N ALA A 175 25.32 -0.92 17.31
CA ALA A 175 25.03 0.35 16.65
C ALA A 175 25.69 1.57 17.33
N GLY A 176 26.30 1.39 18.51
CA GLY A 176 27.10 2.40 19.21
C GLY A 176 26.46 2.97 20.49
N ALA A 177 25.32 2.45 20.94
CA ALA A 177 24.68 2.91 22.16
C ALA A 177 25.52 2.58 23.40
N ASP A 178 25.47 3.45 24.41
CA ASP A 178 26.14 3.20 25.70
C ASP A 178 25.37 2.12 26.48
N PRO A 179 25.97 0.96 26.78
CA PRO A 179 25.30 -0.11 27.54
C PRO A 179 24.80 0.36 28.92
N ALA A 180 25.45 1.37 29.52
CA ALA A 180 25.02 1.92 30.81
C ALA A 180 23.65 2.61 30.73
N ALA A 181 23.27 3.13 29.56
CA ALA A 181 21.95 3.74 29.36
C ALA A 181 20.81 2.70 29.39
N LEU A 182 21.12 1.45 29.07
CA LEU A 182 20.17 0.34 29.00
C LEU A 182 20.22 -0.60 30.23
N ALA A 183 21.14 -0.35 31.17
CA ALA A 183 21.37 -1.21 32.32
C ALA A 183 20.21 -1.22 33.34
N ALA A 184 19.37 -0.19 33.34
CA ALA A 184 18.23 -0.03 34.26
C ALA A 184 16.87 -0.34 33.60
N VAL A 185 16.89 -0.96 32.41
CA VAL A 185 15.66 -1.32 31.69
C VAL A 185 14.92 -2.41 32.46
N SER A 186 13.64 -2.18 32.70
CA SER A 186 12.72 -3.17 33.25
C SER A 186 11.64 -3.46 32.23
N VAL A 187 11.39 -4.75 31.97
CA VAL A 187 10.36 -5.19 31.02
C VAL A 187 9.32 -5.98 31.78
N VAL A 188 8.06 -5.64 31.56
CA VAL A 188 6.92 -6.37 32.12
C VAL A 188 5.93 -6.70 31.01
N VAL A 189 5.11 -7.72 31.24
CA VAL A 189 3.97 -8.04 30.36
C VAL A 189 2.72 -7.38 30.91
N GLY A 190 1.93 -6.77 30.03
CA GLY A 190 0.62 -6.21 30.35
C GLY A 190 -0.31 -6.34 29.15
N ASP A 191 -1.61 -6.17 29.38
CA ASP A 191 -2.61 -6.12 28.31
C ASP A 191 -2.71 -4.66 27.82
N LEU A 192 -2.17 -4.38 26.63
CA LEU A 192 -2.16 -3.04 26.06
C LEU A 192 -3.40 -2.84 25.17
N PRO A 193 -4.00 -1.64 25.17
CA PRO A 193 -5.22 -1.41 24.41
C PRO A 193 -4.96 -1.41 22.90
N GLY A 194 -5.87 -2.05 22.16
CA GLY A 194 -5.89 -1.99 20.71
C GLY A 194 -4.76 -2.82 20.09
N LEU A 195 -3.81 -2.14 19.46
CA LEU A 195 -2.80 -2.75 18.58
C LEU A 195 -1.37 -2.43 19.04
N ALA A 196 -1.24 -1.83 20.22
CA ALA A 196 0.06 -1.52 20.79
C ALA A 196 0.78 -2.82 21.15
N LEU A 197 2.00 -2.99 20.64
CA LEU A 197 2.86 -4.15 20.92
C LEU A 197 3.77 -3.91 22.14
N GLY A 198 4.07 -2.63 22.38
CA GLY A 198 4.90 -2.16 23.47
C GLY A 198 4.52 -0.74 23.90
N SER A 199 4.97 -0.36 25.09
CA SER A 199 4.89 1.00 25.57
C SER A 199 6.04 1.28 26.53
N THR A 200 6.74 2.39 26.31
CA THR A 200 7.87 2.82 27.14
C THR A 200 7.51 4.03 27.99
N THR A 201 7.83 3.97 29.29
CA THR A 201 7.79 5.13 30.20
C THR A 201 9.04 5.14 31.07
N GLY A 202 9.90 6.14 30.90
CA GLY A 202 11.20 6.18 31.58
C GLY A 202 12.08 5.02 31.13
N THR A 203 12.47 4.14 32.06
CA THR A 203 13.22 2.90 31.75
C THR A 203 12.35 1.64 31.84
N ARG A 204 11.02 1.80 31.91
CA ARG A 204 10.08 0.69 31.96
C ARG A 204 9.44 0.48 30.60
N ILE A 205 9.54 -0.75 30.09
CA ILE A 205 8.84 -1.24 28.90
C ILE A 205 7.71 -2.14 29.38
N VAL A 206 6.51 -1.89 28.88
CA VAL A 206 5.36 -2.81 28.98
C VAL A 206 5.18 -3.43 27.62
N LEU A 207 5.32 -4.75 27.52
CA LEU A 207 5.00 -5.49 26.30
C LEU A 207 3.57 -5.96 26.38
N ASP A 208 2.91 -5.98 25.23
CA ASP A 208 1.58 -6.55 25.13
C ASP A 208 1.58 -8.07 25.38
N ALA A 209 0.52 -8.54 26.02
CA ALA A 209 0.39 -9.91 26.49
C ALA A 209 0.38 -10.91 25.34
N ASP A 210 -0.29 -10.60 24.24
CA ASP A 210 -0.54 -11.53 23.14
C ASP A 210 -0.14 -10.97 21.76
N ALA A 211 0.62 -9.87 21.75
CA ALA A 211 1.05 -9.16 20.56
C ALA A 211 -0.16 -8.69 19.72
N ALA A 212 -1.14 -8.08 20.39
CA ALA A 212 -2.43 -7.72 19.84
C ALA A 212 -3.12 -8.93 19.17
N GLY A 213 -3.02 -10.11 19.76
CA GLY A 213 -3.58 -11.37 19.28
C GLY A 213 -2.77 -12.12 18.21
N TRP A 214 -1.62 -11.62 17.77
CA TRP A 214 -0.76 -12.30 16.77
C TRP A 214 0.14 -13.37 17.36
N GLY A 215 0.46 -13.26 18.65
CA GLY A 215 1.43 -14.08 19.32
C GLY A 215 2.87 -13.70 19.00
N TRP A 216 3.73 -14.00 19.96
CA TRP A 216 5.15 -13.64 19.91
C TRP A 216 6.00 -14.75 19.28
N HIS A 217 6.89 -14.35 18.38
CA HIS A 217 8.10 -15.10 18.08
C HIS A 217 9.17 -14.70 19.09
N THR A 218 9.65 -15.67 19.87
CA THR A 218 10.49 -15.41 21.05
C THR A 218 11.93 -15.89 20.92
N ASP A 219 12.26 -16.64 19.87
CA ASP A 219 13.60 -17.17 19.66
C ASP A 219 14.45 -16.18 18.86
N PRO A 220 15.39 -15.45 19.49
CA PRO A 220 16.21 -14.44 18.80
C PRO A 220 17.20 -15.05 17.79
N SER A 221 17.37 -16.37 17.78
CA SER A 221 18.32 -17.06 16.89
C SER A 221 17.72 -17.50 15.56
N THR A 222 16.39 -17.40 15.41
CA THR A 222 15.67 -17.84 14.21
C THR A 222 14.84 -16.70 13.64
N ALA A 223 14.59 -16.76 12.33
CA ALA A 223 13.74 -15.77 11.67
C ALA A 223 12.28 -15.95 12.14
N PRO A 224 11.55 -14.86 12.39
CA PRO A 224 10.15 -14.93 12.78
C PRO A 224 9.31 -15.51 11.64
N PRO A 225 8.36 -16.41 11.95
CA PRO A 225 7.31 -16.81 11.02
C PRO A 225 6.48 -15.61 10.55
N ALA A 226 5.89 -15.71 9.35
CA ALA A 226 5.06 -14.65 8.75
C ALA A 226 3.77 -14.34 9.54
N ASP A 227 3.41 -15.17 10.51
CA ASP A 227 2.21 -15.06 11.35
C ASP A 227 2.52 -14.76 12.83
N ARG A 228 3.75 -14.36 13.15
CA ARG A 228 4.18 -14.01 14.51
C ARG A 228 4.91 -12.69 14.57
N ILE A 229 4.70 -11.93 15.64
CA ILE A 229 5.43 -10.68 15.91
C ILE A 229 6.77 -11.01 16.53
N ASP A 230 7.87 -10.50 15.96
CA ASP A 230 9.20 -10.68 16.52
C ASP A 230 9.41 -9.85 17.79
N LEU A 231 9.65 -10.54 18.91
CA LEU A 231 9.85 -9.90 20.21
C LEU A 231 11.12 -9.04 20.24
N VAL A 232 12.19 -9.46 19.54
CA VAL A 232 13.44 -8.68 19.48
C VAL A 232 13.20 -7.36 18.77
N SER A 233 12.48 -7.37 17.65
CA SER A 233 12.14 -6.18 16.88
C SER A 233 11.37 -5.15 17.70
N VAL A 234 10.34 -5.57 18.44
CA VAL A 234 9.60 -4.66 19.34
C VAL A 234 10.51 -4.13 20.45
N LEU A 235 11.35 -4.97 21.05
CA LEU A 235 12.30 -4.51 22.06
C LEU A 235 13.35 -3.54 21.50
N VAL A 236 13.79 -3.71 20.25
CA VAL A 236 14.67 -2.75 19.57
C VAL A 236 13.99 -1.39 19.49
N HIS A 237 12.74 -1.34 19.04
CA HIS A 237 11.94 -0.11 18.96
C HIS A 237 11.78 0.56 20.33
N GLU A 238 11.31 -0.18 21.35
CA GLU A 238 11.08 0.35 22.69
C GLU A 238 12.36 0.86 23.37
N LEU A 239 13.49 0.15 23.18
CA LEU A 239 14.79 0.62 23.65
C LEU A 239 15.23 1.90 22.93
N GLY A 240 14.83 2.10 21.68
CA GLY A 240 15.06 3.35 20.96
C GLY A 240 14.42 4.55 21.66
N HIS A 241 13.18 4.41 22.17
CA HIS A 241 12.56 5.44 23.00
C HIS A 241 13.35 5.73 24.29
N ILE A 242 13.89 4.70 24.94
CA ILE A 242 14.75 4.87 26.14
C ILE A 242 16.04 5.63 25.79
N LEU A 243 16.56 5.43 24.58
CA LEU A 243 17.72 6.14 24.05
C LEU A 243 17.37 7.55 23.54
N GLY A 244 16.10 7.96 23.62
CA GLY A 244 15.62 9.29 23.23
C GLY A 244 15.35 9.44 21.75
N LEU A 245 15.15 8.32 21.04
CA LEU A 245 14.69 8.31 19.65
C LEU A 245 13.16 8.44 19.61
N GLU A 246 12.69 9.27 18.70
CA GLU A 246 11.27 9.38 18.35
C GLU A 246 10.98 8.47 17.15
N HIS A 247 9.71 8.22 16.86
CA HIS A 247 9.33 7.44 15.69
C HIS A 247 9.87 8.03 14.37
N ALA A 248 10.07 7.15 13.40
CA ALA A 248 10.54 7.45 12.07
C ALA A 248 9.64 6.77 11.02
N ALA A 249 9.71 7.24 9.78
CA ALA A 249 8.94 6.66 8.67
C ALA A 249 9.46 5.26 8.25
N HIS A 250 10.69 4.91 8.62
CA HIS A 250 11.34 3.66 8.26
C HIS A 250 12.31 3.22 9.37
N GLY A 251 12.56 1.92 9.43
CA GLY A 251 13.68 1.29 10.15
C GLY A 251 13.38 0.99 11.63
N ALA A 252 14.36 1.19 12.52
CA ALA A 252 14.31 0.75 13.91
C ALA A 252 13.18 1.40 14.73
N MET A 253 12.81 2.63 14.36
CA MET A 253 11.78 3.43 15.02
C MET A 253 10.49 3.56 14.19
N GLU A 254 10.21 2.64 13.28
CA GLU A 254 8.97 2.64 12.50
C GLU A 254 7.73 2.56 13.41
N ASP A 255 6.68 3.32 13.08
CA ASP A 255 5.42 3.42 13.84
C ASP A 255 4.68 2.07 13.97
N ALA A 256 5.01 1.09 13.12
CA ALA A 256 4.37 -0.22 13.09
C ALA A 256 5.39 -1.33 12.81
N ILE A 257 5.22 -2.48 13.46
CA ILE A 257 6.02 -3.68 13.23
C ILE A 257 5.12 -4.82 12.78
N ALA A 258 5.51 -5.42 11.67
CA ALA A 258 4.77 -6.48 11.01
C ALA A 258 5.08 -7.89 11.54
N PRO A 259 4.11 -8.84 11.53
CA PRO A 259 4.40 -10.25 11.65
C PRO A 259 5.43 -10.69 10.60
N GLY A 260 6.40 -11.49 11.03
CA GLY A 260 7.51 -11.92 10.19
C GLY A 260 8.54 -10.84 9.84
N ALA A 261 8.33 -9.58 10.23
CA ALA A 261 9.33 -8.54 10.03
C ALA A 261 10.48 -8.68 11.02
N VAL A 262 11.67 -8.29 10.56
CA VAL A 262 12.88 -8.19 11.39
C VAL A 262 13.35 -6.76 11.35
N VAL A 263 13.31 -6.10 12.50
CA VAL A 263 13.78 -4.73 12.71
C VAL A 263 15.15 -4.78 13.37
N ARG A 264 16.13 -4.02 12.86
CA ARG A 264 17.47 -3.98 13.45
C ARG A 264 17.88 -2.59 13.89
N ALA A 265 18.58 -2.53 15.02
CA ALA A 265 19.12 -1.27 15.51
C ALA A 265 20.12 -0.68 14.50
N GLY A 266 19.94 0.60 14.18
CA GLY A 266 20.83 1.33 13.28
C GLY A 266 20.46 1.30 11.80
N ASP A 267 19.36 0.63 11.43
CA ASP A 267 18.78 0.73 10.07
C ASP A 267 18.19 2.14 9.78
N ASP A 268 18.14 3.01 10.79
CA ASP A 268 17.77 4.44 10.67
C ASP A 268 19.02 5.31 10.39
N ASP A 269 19.29 5.62 9.13
CA ASP A 269 20.49 6.39 8.73
C ASP A 269 20.64 7.73 9.49
N ALA A 270 19.53 8.43 9.77
CA ALA A 270 19.54 9.70 10.50
C ALA A 270 19.90 9.53 12.00
N HIS A 271 19.37 8.50 12.67
CA HIS A 271 19.52 8.29 14.11
C HIS A 271 20.80 7.51 14.45
N ALA A 272 21.23 6.61 13.57
CA ALA A 272 22.49 5.87 13.69
C ALA A 272 23.72 6.81 13.65
N SER A 273 23.65 7.90 12.87
CA SER A 273 24.69 8.94 12.85
C SER A 273 24.79 9.70 14.19
N TRP A 274 23.68 9.89 14.88
CA TRP A 274 23.59 10.56 16.18
C TRP A 274 24.13 9.71 17.33
N ILE A 275 23.77 8.42 17.39
CA ILE A 275 24.30 7.48 18.40
C ILE A 275 25.83 7.43 18.36
N ARG A 276 26.42 7.46 17.16
CA ARG A 276 27.87 7.44 16.97
C ARG A 276 28.56 8.76 17.30
N SER A 277 27.85 9.89 17.34
CA SER A 277 28.43 11.24 17.48
C SER A 277 28.09 11.96 18.79
N ALA A 278 27.13 11.48 19.58
CA ALA A 278 26.74 12.10 20.85
C ALA A 278 27.83 11.91 21.94
N PRO A 279 28.31 12.98 22.60
CA PRO A 279 29.17 12.86 23.78
C PRO A 279 28.42 12.17 24.93
N ARG A 280 29.11 11.29 25.66
CA ARG A 280 28.56 10.53 26.80
C ARG A 280 27.82 11.42 27.81
N GLY A 281 26.48 11.30 27.91
CA GLY A 281 25.68 11.85 29.02
C GLY A 281 24.61 12.90 28.71
N TRP A 282 24.29 13.17 27.45
CA TRP A 282 23.26 14.15 27.05
C TRP A 282 21.92 13.50 26.69
N ILE A 283 20.78 14.11 27.06
CA ILE A 283 19.44 13.75 26.57
C ILE A 283 18.77 14.97 25.92
N ARG A 284 17.98 14.74 24.87
CA ARG A 284 17.06 15.73 24.28
C ARG A 284 15.82 15.88 25.15
N SER A 285 15.42 17.09 25.49
CA SER A 285 14.04 17.39 25.90
C SER A 285 13.39 18.21 24.80
N SER A 286 12.26 17.76 24.25
CA SER A 286 11.51 18.57 23.29
C SER A 286 10.03 18.66 23.63
N GLN A 287 9.57 19.89 23.87
CA GLN A 287 8.24 20.29 23.45
C GLN A 287 8.38 20.97 22.08
N GLY A 288 7.89 20.33 21.01
CA GLY A 288 7.79 20.91 19.67
C GLY A 288 9.05 20.87 18.79
N ARG A 289 9.01 21.66 17.69
CA ARG A 289 9.98 21.68 16.57
C ARG A 289 11.38 22.24 16.91
N SER A 290 11.68 22.51 18.18
CA SER A 290 13.00 22.99 18.62
C SER A 290 13.59 22.05 19.66
N SER A 291 14.80 21.56 19.39
CA SER A 291 15.55 20.67 20.28
C SER A 291 16.31 21.48 21.33
N THR A 292 16.07 21.20 22.62
CA THR A 292 16.89 21.73 23.72
C THR A 292 17.70 20.59 24.35
N PHE A 293 18.98 20.81 24.61
CA PHE A 293 19.90 19.82 25.15
C PHE A 293 20.07 20.02 26.67
N VAL A 294 20.05 18.91 27.42
CA VAL A 294 20.25 18.92 28.87
C VAL A 294 21.37 17.94 29.26
N ASP A 295 22.40 18.46 29.94
CA ASP A 295 23.46 17.66 30.58
C ASP A 295 22.92 17.05 31.88
N ARG A 296 22.92 15.71 32.00
CA ARG A 296 22.48 14.98 33.21
C ARG A 296 23.31 15.33 34.46
N ARG A 297 24.54 15.82 34.34
CA ARG A 297 25.45 16.03 35.47
C ARG A 297 25.42 17.44 36.05
N LEU A 298 24.93 18.43 35.29
CA LEU A 298 25.09 19.85 35.68
C LEU A 298 23.79 20.67 35.76
N GLY A 299 22.63 20.13 35.36
CA GLY A 299 21.34 20.84 35.50
C GLY A 299 21.27 22.20 34.79
N ARG A 300 22.16 22.45 33.80
CA ARG A 300 22.21 23.70 33.03
C ARG A 300 21.78 23.44 31.59
N PHE A 301 20.88 24.27 31.10
CA PHE A 301 20.39 24.26 29.73
C PHE A 301 21.43 24.89 28.80
N ALA A 302 21.87 24.16 27.78
CA ALA A 302 22.57 24.72 26.64
C ALA A 302 21.65 24.59 25.41
N SER A 303 21.14 25.71 24.93
CA SER A 303 20.36 25.76 23.69
C SER A 303 21.31 25.93 22.52
N THR A 304 21.44 24.91 21.69
CA THR A 304 22.02 25.04 20.35
C THR A 304 20.95 24.67 19.34
N THR A 305 20.50 25.65 18.57
CA THR A 305 19.67 25.41 17.38
C THR A 305 20.58 24.85 16.29
N VAL A 306 20.36 23.60 15.90
CA VAL A 306 20.99 23.04 14.70
C VAL A 306 20.02 23.30 13.54
N GLY A 307 20.47 24.10 12.57
CA GLY A 307 19.79 24.35 11.30
C GLY A 307 20.30 23.43 10.20
#